data_AF-Q5U0S9-F1
#
_entry.id   AF-Q5U0S9-F1
#
_cell.length_a   1.000
_cell.length_b   1.000
_cell.length_c   1.000
_cell.angle_alpha   90.00
_cell.angle_beta   90.00
_cell.angle_gamma   90.00
#
_symmetry.space_group_name_H-M   'P 1'
#
loop_
_entity.id
_entity.type
_entity.pdbx_description
1 polymer ?
#
loop_
_entity_poly.entity_id
_entity_poly.type
_entity_poly.pdbx_seq_one_letter_code
_entity_poly.pdbx_strand_id
1 'polypeptide(L)'
;KIKSDLRHAQEAFKECVEYFGDSSRNADAAAFFALIVRFTRAFKQHDQENEQRLRLEKAAALAASKKENDQVLMRNKVNQKKQQEAVINELKSKAHSVREKKLLQQDEVYNGALEDILLGLKSEPYRRADAVRRSQRRRIDNNRLSRTLEEMDC
;
A
#
# COMPACT_ATOMS: atom_id res chain seq x y z
N LYS A 1 -69.52 40.52 -16.09
CA LYS A 1 -68.11 40.09 -16.10
C LYS A 1 -67.64 39.71 -14.70
N ILE A 2 -67.41 40.66 -13.78
CA ILE A 2 -66.92 40.40 -12.40
C ILE A 2 -67.72 39.31 -11.63
N LYS A 3 -69.06 39.31 -11.69
CA LYS A 3 -69.87 38.27 -11.04
C LYS A 3 -69.64 36.86 -11.62
N SER A 4 -69.40 36.78 -12.92
CA SER A 4 -69.06 35.52 -13.59
C SER A 4 -67.68 35.07 -13.15
N ASP A 5 -66.70 35.97 -13.17
CA ASP A 5 -65.31 35.67 -12.79
C ASP A 5 -65.22 35.22 -11.32
N LEU A 6 -65.98 35.87 -10.43
CA LEU A 6 -66.08 35.48 -9.02
C LEU A 6 -66.62 34.05 -8.87
N ARG A 7 -67.69 33.70 -9.58
CA ARG A 7 -68.27 32.37 -9.53
C ARG A 7 -67.29 31.30 -10.03
N HIS A 8 -66.63 31.55 -11.16
CA HIS A 8 -65.61 30.64 -11.69
C HIS A 8 -64.43 30.47 -10.72
N ALA A 9 -63.97 31.55 -10.08
CA ALA A 9 -62.89 31.47 -9.10
C ALA A 9 -63.27 30.64 -7.86
N GLN A 10 -64.52 30.75 -7.39
CA GLN A 10 -65.03 29.96 -6.28
C GLN A 10 -65.15 28.47 -6.63
N GLU A 11 -65.69 28.16 -7.81
CA GLU A 11 -65.80 26.78 -8.32
C GLU A 11 -64.41 26.15 -8.49
N ALA A 12 -63.47 26.86 -9.11
CA ALA A 12 -62.09 26.39 -9.28
C ALA A 12 -61.36 26.17 -7.94
N PHE A 13 -61.54 27.06 -6.96
CA PHE A 13 -60.96 26.89 -5.63
C PHE A 13 -61.50 25.64 -4.94
N LYS A 14 -62.82 25.42 -5.01
CA LYS A 14 -63.47 24.22 -4.45
C LYS A 14 -62.92 22.93 -5.07
N GLU A 15 -62.81 22.87 -6.39
CA GLU A 15 -62.23 21.72 -7.10
C GLU A 15 -60.77 21.48 -6.70
N CYS A 16 -59.99 22.55 -6.55
CA CYS A 16 -58.59 22.47 -6.14
C CYS A 16 -58.45 21.88 -4.73
N VAL A 17 -59.23 22.38 -3.78
CA VAL A 17 -59.22 21.89 -2.39
C VAL A 17 -59.61 20.41 -2.32
N GLU A 18 -60.69 20.02 -3.02
CA GLU A 18 -61.15 18.63 -3.06
C GLU A 18 -60.15 17.70 -3.74
N TYR A 19 -59.45 18.18 -4.77
CA TYR A 19 -58.37 17.44 -5.42
C TYR A 19 -57.23 17.10 -4.46
N PHE A 20 -56.88 18.00 -3.55
CA PHE A 20 -55.88 17.75 -2.50
C PHE A 20 -56.43 16.96 -1.29
N GLY A 21 -57.69 16.51 -1.34
CA GLY A 21 -58.32 15.69 -0.32
C GLY A 21 -58.89 16.45 0.87
N ASP A 22 -58.97 17.78 0.79
CA ASP A 22 -59.52 18.62 1.85
C ASP A 22 -61.00 18.97 1.57
N SER A 23 -61.75 19.35 2.60
CA SER A 23 -63.17 19.67 2.45
C SER A 23 -63.37 21.12 2.00
N SER A 24 -63.92 21.31 0.80
CA SER A 24 -64.27 22.64 0.27
C SER A 24 -65.25 23.44 1.14
N ARG A 25 -66.00 22.77 2.02
CA ARG A 25 -66.97 23.43 2.91
C ARG A 25 -66.30 24.24 4.02
N ASN A 26 -65.13 23.79 4.48
CA ASN A 26 -64.40 24.38 5.61
C ASN A 26 -63.06 25.00 5.20
N ALA A 27 -62.71 24.92 3.92
CA ALA A 27 -61.44 25.41 3.42
C ALA A 27 -61.40 26.94 3.36
N ASP A 28 -60.43 27.52 4.05
CA ASP A 28 -60.08 28.92 3.94
C ASP A 28 -59.02 29.12 2.85
N ALA A 29 -59.33 29.95 1.86
CA ALA A 29 -58.42 30.23 0.75
C ALA A 29 -57.10 30.85 1.23
N ALA A 30 -57.14 31.73 2.24
CA ALA A 30 -55.93 32.36 2.75
C ALA A 30 -54.99 31.33 3.41
N ALA A 31 -55.53 30.46 4.27
CA ALA A 31 -54.77 29.38 4.88
C ALA A 31 -54.23 28.37 3.84
N PHE A 32 -55.05 27.98 2.86
CA PHE A 32 -54.66 27.04 1.80
C PHE A 32 -53.49 27.57 0.99
N PHE A 33 -53.57 28.81 0.48
CA PHE A 33 -52.47 29.39 -0.30
C PHE A 33 -51.26 29.73 0.57
N ALA A 34 -51.44 30.10 1.84
CA ALA A 34 -50.33 30.30 2.76
C ALA A 34 -49.52 29.02 2.99
N LEU A 35 -50.16 27.84 3.00
CA LEU A 35 -49.47 26.55 3.04
C LEU A 35 -48.58 26.36 1.80
N ILE A 36 -49.11 26.58 0.60
CA ILE A 36 -48.36 26.45 -0.66
C ILE A 36 -47.19 27.44 -0.71
N VAL A 37 -47.39 28.68 -0.28
CA VAL A 37 -46.31 29.69 -0.22
C VAL A 37 -45.21 29.28 0.77
N ARG A 38 -45.57 28.78 1.95
CA ARG A 38 -44.58 28.28 2.91
C ARG A 38 -43.80 27.09 2.35
N PHE A 39 -44.50 26.13 1.75
CA PHE A 39 -43.89 24.96 1.12
C PHE A 39 -42.91 25.36 0.02
N THR A 40 -43.32 26.21 -0.93
CA THR A 40 -42.46 26.63 -2.05
C THR A 40 -41.21 27.38 -1.60
N ARG A 41 -41.30 28.18 -0.53
CA ARG A 41 -40.13 28.84 0.07
C ARG A 41 -39.19 27.83 0.73
N ALA A 42 -39.73 26.94 1.57
CA ALA A 42 -38.94 25.92 2.25
C ALA A 42 -38.27 24.96 1.26
N PHE A 43 -38.99 24.55 0.21
CA PHE A 43 -38.46 23.70 -0.85
C PHE A 43 -37.24 24.34 -1.52
N LYS A 44 -37.35 25.60 -1.96
CA LYS A 44 -36.22 26.32 -2.59
C LYS A 44 -35.03 26.48 -1.65
N GLN A 45 -35.29 26.76 -0.37
CA GLN A 45 -34.24 26.88 0.64
C GLN A 45 -33.50 25.54 0.82
N HIS A 46 -34.23 24.45 0.99
CA HIS A 46 -33.63 23.13 1.18
C HIS A 46 -32.96 22.58 -0.07
N ASP A 47 -33.44 22.94 -1.25
CA ASP A 47 -32.79 22.59 -2.52
C ASP A 47 -31.39 23.21 -2.61
N GLN A 48 -31.26 24.51 -2.28
CA GLN A 48 -29.96 25.19 -2.20
C GLN A 48 -29.05 24.61 -1.11
N GLU A 49 -29.60 24.30 0.08
CA GLU A 49 -28.84 23.67 1.17
C GLU A 49 -28.35 22.27 0.78
N ASN A 50 -29.16 21.48 0.06
CA ASN A 50 -28.78 20.17 -0.46
C ASN A 50 -27.63 20.29 -1.47
N GLU A 51 -27.72 21.23 -2.41
CA GLU A 51 -26.67 21.46 -3.39
C GLU A 51 -25.36 21.90 -2.72
N GLN A 52 -25.45 22.80 -1.73
CA GLN A 52 -24.29 23.23 -0.94
C GLN A 52 -23.68 22.06 -0.17
N ARG A 53 -24.50 21.22 0.47
CA ARG A 53 -24.04 20.03 1.20
C ARG A 53 -23.30 19.07 0.28
N LEU A 54 -23.88 18.79 -0.89
CA LEU A 54 -23.24 17.93 -1.90
C LEU A 54 -21.90 18.50 -2.38
N ARG A 55 -21.81 19.82 -2.57
CA ARG A 55 -20.56 20.49 -2.95
C ARG A 55 -19.49 20.38 -1.86
N LEU A 56 -19.87 20.58 -0.60
CA LEU A 56 -18.96 20.46 0.54
C LEU A 56 -18.49 19.02 0.74
N GLU A 57 -19.40 18.04 0.60
CA GLU A 57 -19.07 16.61 0.68
C GLU A 57 -18.08 16.20 -0.42
N LYS A 58 -18.31 16.62 -1.67
CA LYS A 58 -17.36 16.39 -2.77
C LYS A 58 -16.01 17.04 -2.51
N ALA A 59 -15.98 18.28 -2.02
CA ALA A 59 -14.74 18.97 -1.69
C ALA A 59 -13.97 18.26 -0.55
N ALA A 60 -14.68 17.78 0.47
CA ALA A 60 -14.09 17.02 1.57
C ALA A 60 -13.53 15.67 1.11
N ALA A 61 -14.25 14.94 0.25
CA ALA A 61 -13.79 13.68 -0.34
C ALA A 61 -12.52 13.85 -1.18
N LEU A 62 -12.46 14.90 -2.01
CA LEU A 62 -11.26 15.24 -2.78
C LEU A 62 -10.07 15.61 -1.88
N ALA A 63 -10.32 16.38 -0.81
CA ALA A 63 -9.28 16.72 0.15
C ALA A 63 -8.76 15.51 0.93
N ALA A 64 -9.64 14.56 1.29
CA ALA A 64 -9.26 13.31 1.93
C ALA A 64 -8.40 12.43 1.01
N SER A 65 -8.82 12.26 -0.26
CA SER A 65 -8.07 11.52 -1.27
C SER A 65 -6.68 12.14 -1.54
N LYS A 66 -6.59 13.47 -1.60
CA LYS A 66 -5.30 14.16 -1.76
C LYS A 66 -4.37 13.90 -0.56
N LYS A 67 -4.89 13.98 0.67
CA LYS A 67 -4.12 13.67 1.89
C LYS A 67 -3.64 12.22 1.93
N GLU A 68 -4.46 11.28 1.49
CA GLU A 68 -4.07 9.87 1.40
C GLU A 68 -2.95 9.68 0.37
N ASN A 69 -3.07 10.29 -0.81
CA ASN A 69 -2.04 10.21 -1.84
C ASN A 69 -0.71 10.82 -1.37
N ASP A 70 -0.75 11.99 -0.72
CA ASP A 70 0.45 12.62 -0.14
C ASP A 70 1.11 11.74 0.93
N GLN A 71 0.32 11.05 1.78
CA GLN A 71 0.85 10.11 2.76
C GLN A 71 1.50 8.88 2.11
N VAL A 72 0.89 8.33 1.05
CA VAL A 72 1.46 7.20 0.30
C VAL A 72 2.77 7.60 -0.37
N LEU A 73 2.84 8.79 -0.99
CA LEU A 73 4.06 9.33 -1.59
C LEU A 73 5.18 9.49 -0.55
N MET A 74 4.86 10.04 0.62
CA MET A 74 5.82 10.19 1.72
C MET A 74 6.32 8.84 2.23
N ARG A 75 5.43 7.85 2.40
CA ARG A 75 5.80 6.49 2.82
C ARG A 75 6.69 5.79 1.80
N ASN A 76 6.39 5.93 0.50
CA ASN A 76 7.21 5.38 -0.57
C ASN A 76 8.61 6.00 -0.59
N LYS A 77 8.72 7.32 -0.41
CA LYS A 77 10.00 8.02 -0.32
C LYS A 77 10.83 7.54 0.88
N VAL A 78 10.21 7.37 2.05
CA VAL A 78 10.89 6.83 3.24
C VAL A 78 11.36 5.39 3.02
N ASN A 79 10.52 4.56 2.40
CA ASN A 79 10.87 3.17 2.10
C ASN A 79 12.05 3.08 1.10
N GLN A 80 12.05 3.92 0.06
CA GLN A 80 13.16 3.98 -0.90
C GLN A 80 14.48 4.40 -0.20
N LYS A 81 14.43 5.40 0.69
CA LYS A 81 15.60 5.83 1.47
C LYS A 81 16.12 4.70 2.36
N LYS A 82 15.24 3.97 3.06
CA LYS A 82 15.61 2.81 3.89
C LYS A 82 16.26 1.69 3.08
N GLN A 83 15.72 1.39 1.90
CA GLN A 83 16.33 0.40 1.00
C GLN A 83 17.73 0.83 0.55
N GLN A 84 17.90 2.11 0.20
CA GLN A 84 19.21 2.64 -0.18
C GLN A 84 20.22 2.57 0.98
N GLU A 85 19.81 2.92 2.20
CA GLU A 85 20.65 2.79 3.40
C GLU A 85 21.03 1.33 3.69
N ALA A 86 20.10 0.39 3.53
CA ALA A 86 20.37 -1.04 3.69
C ALA A 86 21.43 -1.55 2.69
N VAL A 87 21.30 -1.19 1.41
CA VAL A 87 22.29 -1.55 0.38
C VAL A 87 23.66 -0.94 0.70
N ILE A 88 23.71 0.32 1.14
CA ILE A 88 24.97 0.98 1.54
C ILE A 88 25.60 0.23 2.73
N ASN A 89 24.81 -0.16 3.72
CA ASN A 89 25.31 -0.89 4.89
C ASN A 89 25.83 -2.29 4.51
N GLU A 90 25.14 -3.01 3.63
CA GLU A 90 25.63 -4.28 3.10
C GLU A 90 26.95 -4.11 2.34
N LEU A 91 27.07 -3.08 1.49
CA LEU A 91 28.30 -2.78 0.76
C LEU A 91 29.45 -2.43 1.71
N LYS A 92 29.20 -1.61 2.73
CA LYS A 92 30.18 -1.29 3.78
C LYS A 92 30.60 -2.53 4.55
N SER A 93 29.66 -3.39 4.95
CA SER A 93 29.93 -4.64 5.65
C SER A 93 30.76 -5.61 4.80
N LYS A 94 30.40 -5.79 3.52
CA LYS A 94 31.18 -6.57 2.55
C LYS A 94 32.58 -5.99 2.36
N ALA A 95 32.72 -4.68 2.23
CA ALA A 95 34.02 -4.02 2.11
C ALA A 95 34.89 -4.19 3.38
N HIS A 96 34.28 -4.12 4.57
CA HIS A 96 34.97 -4.41 5.83
C HIS A 96 35.39 -5.87 5.92
N SER A 97 34.53 -6.83 5.56
CA SER A 97 34.88 -8.25 5.54
C SER A 97 36.00 -8.56 4.54
N VAL A 98 36.03 -7.90 3.38
CA VAL A 98 37.15 -8.02 2.42
C VAL A 98 38.43 -7.42 3.00
N ARG A 99 38.35 -6.29 3.72
CA ARG A 99 39.51 -5.70 4.40
C ARG A 99 40.06 -6.63 5.49
N GLU A 100 39.18 -7.24 6.28
CA GLU A 100 39.53 -8.18 7.35
C GLU A 100 40.09 -9.50 6.79
N LYS A 101 39.62 -9.94 5.62
CA LYS A 101 40.15 -11.10 4.88
C LYS A 101 41.42 -10.81 4.08
N LYS A 102 42.09 -9.67 4.27
CA LYS A 102 43.48 -9.52 3.80
C LYS A 102 44.30 -10.61 4.51
N LEU A 103 44.70 -11.61 3.75
CA LEU A 103 45.16 -12.90 4.28
C LEU A 103 46.44 -12.82 5.12
N LEU A 104 47.20 -11.72 5.03
CA LEU A 104 48.33 -11.38 5.89
C LEU A 104 48.44 -9.83 5.96
N GLN A 105 48.76 -9.28 7.13
CA GLN A 105 49.23 -7.89 7.18
C GLN A 105 50.56 -7.82 6.42
N GLN A 106 50.75 -6.79 5.60
CA GLN A 106 51.95 -6.67 4.75
C GLN A 106 53.25 -6.65 5.59
N ASP A 107 53.15 -6.26 6.86
CA ASP A 107 54.23 -6.24 7.85
C ASP A 107 54.63 -7.64 8.36
N GLU A 108 53.82 -8.67 8.11
CA GLU A 108 54.10 -10.08 8.47
C GLU A 108 54.89 -10.82 7.37
N VAL A 109 55.15 -10.18 6.22
CA VAL A 109 55.92 -10.76 5.11
C VAL A 109 57.30 -10.09 5.06
N TYR A 110 58.32 -10.74 5.63
CA TYR A 110 59.70 -10.24 5.55
C TYR A 110 60.37 -10.64 4.22
N ASN A 111 61.34 -9.83 3.79
CA ASN A 111 62.15 -10.11 2.60
C ASN A 111 62.97 -11.39 2.82
N GLY A 112 62.69 -12.46 2.07
CA GLY A 112 63.26 -13.80 2.29
C GLY A 112 62.21 -14.88 2.54
N ALA A 113 60.99 -14.51 2.94
CA ALA A 113 59.95 -15.48 3.26
C ALA A 113 59.54 -16.36 2.07
N LEU A 114 59.63 -15.84 0.83
CA LEU A 114 59.35 -16.62 -0.37
C LEU A 114 60.45 -17.65 -0.65
N GLU A 115 61.71 -17.25 -0.46
CA GLU A 115 62.89 -18.09 -0.63
C GLU A 115 62.90 -19.24 0.38
N ASP A 116 62.53 -18.98 1.64
CA ASP A 116 62.46 -19.99 2.69
C ASP A 116 61.32 -20.99 2.44
N ILE A 117 60.17 -20.53 1.95
CA ILE A 117 59.07 -21.42 1.52
C ILE A 117 59.55 -22.31 0.35
N LEU A 118 60.23 -21.74 -0.65
CA LEU A 118 60.73 -22.51 -1.80
C LEU A 118 61.77 -23.56 -1.39
N LEU A 119 62.67 -23.22 -0.47
CA LEU A 119 63.64 -24.16 0.09
C LEU A 119 62.95 -25.30 0.86
N GLY A 120 61.97 -24.96 1.72
CA GLY A 120 61.16 -25.93 2.43
C GLY A 120 60.40 -26.88 1.50
N LEU A 121 59.83 -26.36 0.40
CA LEU A 121 59.13 -27.16 -0.61
C LEU A 121 60.05 -28.09 -1.41
N LYS A 122 61.33 -27.71 -1.55
CA LYS A 122 62.33 -28.55 -2.21
C LYS A 122 62.72 -29.74 -1.34
N SER A 123 62.78 -29.57 -0.02
CA SER A 123 62.99 -30.67 0.93
C SER A 123 61.73 -31.48 1.20
N GLU A 124 60.57 -30.83 1.27
CA GLU A 124 59.28 -31.45 1.58
C GLU A 124 58.21 -30.95 0.60
N PRO A 125 57.91 -31.70 -0.47
CA PRO A 125 56.91 -31.31 -1.45
C PRO A 125 55.55 -31.07 -0.78
N TYR A 126 54.93 -29.92 -1.07
CA TYR A 126 53.65 -29.55 -0.48
C TYR A 126 52.61 -30.65 -0.67
N ARG A 127 52.18 -31.26 0.44
CA ARG A 127 51.03 -32.17 0.46
C ARG A 127 49.86 -31.45 1.11
N ARG A 128 48.79 -31.23 0.36
CA ARG A 128 47.50 -30.80 0.92
C ARG A 128 47.08 -31.83 1.98
N ALA A 129 46.93 -31.39 3.23
CA ALA A 129 46.55 -32.23 4.37
C ALA A 129 45.23 -33.03 4.15
N ASP A 130 44.45 -32.62 3.15
CA ASP A 130 43.18 -33.19 2.72
C ASP A 130 43.29 -34.27 1.62
N ALA A 131 44.48 -34.57 1.08
CA ALA A 131 44.65 -35.64 0.09
C ALA A 131 44.33 -37.04 0.66
N VAL A 132 44.74 -37.31 1.91
CA VAL A 132 44.45 -38.58 2.60
C VAL A 132 42.99 -38.62 3.10
N ARG A 133 42.45 -37.49 3.58
CA ARG A 133 41.07 -37.41 4.07
C ARG A 133 40.03 -37.52 2.94
N ARG A 134 40.31 -37.03 1.73
CA ARG A 134 39.44 -37.20 0.55
C ARG A 134 39.30 -38.67 0.12
N SER A 135 40.37 -39.45 0.25
CA SER A 135 40.36 -40.90 -0.04
C SER A 135 39.47 -41.66 0.94
N GLN A 136 39.60 -41.39 2.24
CA GLN A 136 38.80 -42.04 3.28
C GLN A 136 37.31 -41.65 3.18
N ARG A 137 37.01 -40.37 2.92
CA ARG A 137 35.63 -39.90 2.70
C ARG A 137 35.01 -40.56 1.46
N ARG A 138 35.74 -40.66 0.34
CA ARG A 138 35.27 -41.39 -0.86
C ARG A 138 34.98 -42.87 -0.59
N ARG A 139 35.78 -43.58 0.22
CA ARG A 139 35.51 -44.99 0.56
C ARG A 139 34.25 -45.15 1.43
N ILE A 140 34.04 -44.25 2.39
CA ILE A 140 32.85 -44.27 3.25
C ILE A 140 31.58 -43.97 2.44
N ASP A 141 31.62 -42.95 1.58
CA ASP A 141 30.48 -42.55 0.76
C ASP A 141 30.12 -43.63 -0.27
N ASN A 142 31.10 -44.30 -0.87
CA ASN A 142 30.88 -45.39 -1.81
C ASN A 142 30.24 -46.62 -1.15
N ASN A 143 30.69 -47.00 0.05
CA ASN A 143 30.15 -48.14 0.79
C ASN A 143 28.71 -47.90 1.31
N ARG A 144 28.34 -46.63 1.54
CA ARG A 144 26.98 -46.24 1.93
C ARG A 144 26.01 -46.27 0.74
N LEU A 145 26.48 -45.88 -0.45
CA LEU A 145 25.70 -45.92 -1.69
C LEU A 145 25.48 -47.35 -2.20
N SER A 146 26.48 -48.23 -2.08
CA SER A 146 26.30 -49.65 -2.46
C SER A 146 25.28 -50.37 -1.58
N ARG A 147 25.32 -50.11 -0.25
CA ARG A 147 24.37 -50.73 0.70
C ARG A 147 22.94 -50.22 0.51
N THR A 148 22.75 -48.96 0.11
CA THR A 148 21.41 -48.41 -0.18
C THR A 148 20.85 -48.86 -1.52
N LEU A 149 21.70 -49.23 -2.48
CA LEU A 149 21.25 -49.79 -3.76
C LEU A 149 20.75 -51.24 -3.61
N GLU A 150 21.45 -52.07 -2.82
CA GLU A 150 21.03 -53.46 -2.54
C GLU A 150 19.68 -53.55 -1.77
N GLU A 151 19.33 -52.54 -0.97
CA GLU A 151 18.03 -52.48 -0.26
C GLU A 151 16.85 -52.04 -1.15
N MET A 152 17.10 -51.50 -2.36
CA MET A 152 16.06 -51.05 -3.28
C MET A 152 15.74 -52.05 -4.41
N ASP A 153 16.58 -53.07 -4.60
CA ASP A 153 16.42 -54.12 -5.61
C ASP A 153 15.74 -55.40 -5.05
N CYS A 154 15.01 -55.32 -3.93
CA CYS A 154 14.19 -56.39 -3.34
C CYS A 154 12.72 -55.97 -3.16
#